data_AF-A0A812F1Z7-F1
#
_entry.id   AF-A0A812F1Z7-F1
#
_cell.length_a   1.000
_cell.length_b   1.000
_cell.length_c   1.000
_cell.angle_alpha   90.00
_cell.angle_beta   90.00
_cell.angle_gamma   90.00
#
_symmetry.space_group_name_H-M   'P 1'
#
loop_
_entity.id
_entity.type
_entity.pdbx_description
1 polymer ?
#
loop_
_entity_poly.entity_id
_entity_poly.type
_entity_poly.pdbx_seq_one_letter_code
_entity_poly.pdbx_strand_id
1 'polypeptide(L)' 'MTRRANGKRYLGNTNTKEVHDLDNEQPQCQISKIIVAGHDVYFDAHAQAKAAGYDNGHWCLGNSTR' A
#
# COMPACT_ATOMS: atom_id res chain seq x y z
N MET A 1 12.88 -3.96 -18.36
CA MET A 1 12.49 -2.82 -17.48
C MET A 1 11.15 -3.12 -16.85
N THR A 2 11.11 -3.61 -15.61
CA THR A 2 9.84 -3.84 -14.91
C THR A 2 9.25 -2.50 -14.50
N ARG A 3 8.16 -2.14 -15.17
CA ARG A 3 7.36 -0.93 -14.95
C ARG A 3 6.74 -0.97 -13.55
N ARG A 4 7.51 -0.66 -12.49
CA ARG A 4 6.94 -0.30 -11.19
C ARG A 4 6.37 1.11 -11.35
N ALA A 5 5.05 1.19 -11.28
CA ALA A 5 4.22 2.30 -11.71
C ALA A 5 4.75 3.68 -11.26
N ASN A 6 5.10 4.52 -12.24
CA ASN A 6 5.08 5.98 -12.09
C ASN A 6 5.83 6.61 -10.89
N GLY A 7 6.87 5.95 -10.36
CA GLY A 7 7.63 6.49 -9.22
C GLY A 7 6.87 6.50 -7.88
N LYS A 8 5.69 5.88 -7.81
CA LYS A 8 4.91 5.79 -6.57
C LYS A 8 5.29 4.53 -5.80
N ARG A 9 5.63 4.70 -4.53
CA ARG A 9 6.22 3.65 -3.70
C ARG A 9 5.20 2.95 -2.79
N TYR A 10 4.06 3.60 -2.54
CA TYR A 10 3.07 3.15 -1.57
C TYR A 10 1.70 3.00 -2.22
N LEU A 11 0.97 1.94 -1.84
CA LEU A 11 -0.39 1.65 -2.26
C LEU A 11 -1.29 1.51 -1.03
N GLY A 12 -2.21 2.45 -0.86
CA GLY A 12 -3.29 2.38 0.10
C GLY A 12 -4.44 1.52 -0.37
N ASN A 13 -4.98 0.71 0.53
CA ASN A 13 -6.22 -0.01 0.38
C ASN A 13 -7.35 0.80 1.02
N THR A 14 -8.25 1.34 0.23
CA THR A 14 -9.40 2.12 0.72
C THR A 14 -10.40 1.31 1.53
N ASN A 15 -10.46 -0.01 1.32
CA ASN A 15 -11.37 -0.92 2.00
C ASN A 15 -10.88 -1.24 3.43
N THR A 16 -9.61 -1.62 3.60
CA THR A 16 -9.04 -1.91 4.93
C THR A 16 -8.40 -0.69 5.60
N LYS A 17 -8.24 0.41 4.87
CA LYS A 17 -7.50 1.60 5.29
C LYS A 17 -6.05 1.28 5.67
N GLU A 18 -5.42 0.35 4.97
CA GLU A 18 -3.99 0.02 5.16
C GLU A 18 -3.14 0.56 4.00
N VAL A 19 -1.90 0.96 4.27
CA VAL A 19 -0.92 1.32 3.24
C VAL A 19 0.11 0.21 3.11
N HIS A 20 0.40 -0.17 1.87
CA HIS A 20 1.36 -1.19 1.53
C HIS A 20 2.54 -0.59 0.77
N ASP A 21 3.73 -1.15 0.97
CA ASP A 21 4.93 -0.76 0.23
C ASP A 21 5.06 -1.64 -1.02
N LEU A 22 5.13 -1.01 -2.19
CA LEU A 22 5.26 -1.69 -3.50
C LEU A 22 6.70 -2.17 -3.77
N ASP A 23 7.68 -1.62 -3.07
CA ASP A 23 9.09 -2.03 -3.16
C ASP A 23 9.36 -3.25 -2.29
N ASN A 24 8.68 -3.34 -1.14
CA ASN A 24 8.65 -4.46 -0.20
C ASN A 24 7.29 -5.20 -0.22
N GLU A 25 6.75 -5.48 -1.41
CA GLU A 25 5.50 -6.23 -1.55
C GLU A 25 5.69 -7.68 -1.07
N GLN A 26 4.81 -8.11 -0.17
CA GLN A 26 4.73 -9.50 0.29
C GLN A 26 3.47 -10.16 -0.31
N PRO A 27 3.50 -11.47 -0.63
CA PRO A 27 2.33 -12.20 -1.12
C PRO A 27 1.08 -12.05 -0.22
N GLN A 28 1.30 -11.91 1.09
CA GLN A 28 0.26 -11.71 2.09
C GLN A 28 -0.41 -10.33 2.03
N CYS A 29 0.21 -9.33 1.40
CA CYS A 29 -0.40 -8.00 1.21
C CYS A 29 -1.55 -8.03 0.19
N GLN A 30 -1.61 -9.06 -0.65
CA GLN A 30 -2.67 -9.22 -1.66
C GLN A 30 -2.88 -7.97 -2.54
N ILE A 31 -1.81 -7.24 -2.87
CA ILE A 31 -1.87 -5.98 -3.61
C ILE A 31 -2.59 -6.14 -4.95
N SER A 32 -2.34 -7.24 -5.66
CA SER A 32 -3.05 -7.58 -6.89
C SER A 32 -4.57 -7.66 -6.69
N LYS A 33 -5.06 -8.19 -5.56
CA LYS A 33 -6.49 -8.22 -5.25
C LYS A 33 -7.03 -6.82 -4.97
N ILE A 34 -6.27 -5.97 -4.31
CA ILE A 34 -6.66 -4.58 -4.02
C ILE A 34 -6.83 -3.80 -5.33
N ILE A 35 -5.89 -3.95 -6.26
CA ILE A 35 -5.93 -3.31 -7.58
C ILE A 35 -7.11 -3.86 -8.41
N VAL A 36 -7.30 -5.19 -8.46
CA VAL A 36 -8.42 -5.80 -9.19
C VAL A 36 -9.77 -5.39 -8.61
N ALA A 37 -9.86 -5.19 -7.30
CA ALA A 37 -11.06 -4.70 -6.63
C ALA A 37 -11.27 -3.17 -6.81
N GLY A 38 -10.30 -2.44 -7.37
CA GLY A 38 -10.38 -0.99 -7.55
C GLY A 38 -10.33 -0.20 -6.23
N HIS A 39 -9.69 -0.75 -5.21
CA HIS A 39 -9.54 -0.12 -3.90
C HIS A 39 -8.15 0.50 -3.70
N ASP A 40 -7.32 0.51 -4.73
CA ASP A 40 -5.95 1.02 -4.71
C ASP A 40 -5.86 2.55 -4.77
N VAL A 41 -5.05 3.13 -3.89
CA VAL A 41 -4.73 4.55 -3.87
C VAL A 41 -3.22 4.71 -3.78
N TYR A 42 -2.60 5.31 -4.79
CA TYR A 42 -1.15 5.44 -4.84
C TYR A 42 -0.65 6.69 -4.12
N PHE A 43 0.28 6.49 -3.19
CA PHE A 43 0.97 7.55 -2.46
C PHE A 43 2.46 7.61 -2.84
N ASP A 44 3.00 8.82 -2.84
CA ASP A 44 4.42 9.07 -3.09
C ASP A 44 5.26 8.83 -1.83
N ALA A 45 4.69 9.10 -0.65
CA ALA A 45 5.33 8.92 0.64
C ALA A 45 4.42 8.23 1.68
N HIS A 46 5.02 7.40 2.54
CA HIS A 46 4.32 6.73 3.65
C HIS A 46 3.64 7.71 4.59
N ALA A 47 4.31 8.83 4.90
CA ALA A 47 3.78 9.89 5.73
C ALA A 47 2.48 10.50 5.16
N GLN A 48 2.35 10.57 3.83
CA GLN A 48 1.14 11.07 3.18
C GLN A 48 -0.04 10.10 3.38
N ALA A 49 0.22 8.79 3.31
CA ALA A 49 -0.78 7.78 3.60
C ALA A 49 -1.21 7.80 5.08
N LYS A 50 -0.25 7.94 6.01
CA LYS A 50 -0.56 8.11 7.45
C LYS A 50 -1.40 9.37 7.70
N ALA A 51 -1.04 10.50 7.08
CA ALA A 51 -1.80 11.75 7.18
C ALA A 51 -3.21 11.63 6.59
N ALA A 52 -3.39 10.79 5.56
CA ALA A 52 -4.69 10.46 5.01
C ALA A 52 -5.50 9.46 5.87
N GLY A 53 -4.96 9.01 7.00
CA GLY A 53 -5.62 8.11 7.95
C GLY A 53 -5.47 6.62 7.64
N TYR A 54 -4.48 6.23 6.84
CA TYR A 54 -4.17 4.83 6.60
C TYR A 54 -3.27 4.27 7.70
N ASP A 55 -3.43 2.99 8.02
CA ASP A 55 -2.55 2.24 8.91
C ASP A 55 -1.50 1.42 8.16
N ASN A 56 -0.47 0.94 8.84
CA ASN A 56 0.62 0.25 8.16
C ASN A 56 0.18 -1.15 7.75
N GLY A 57 0.52 -1.56 6.53
CA GLY A 57 0.38 -2.95 6.13
C GLY A 57 1.30 -3.82 6.98
N HIS A 58 0.71 -4.76 7.72
CA HIS A 58 1.42 -5.60 8.69
C HIS A 58 2.64 -6.32 8.08
N TRP A 59 2.52 -6.80 6.85
CA TRP A 59 3.55 -7.63 6.21
C TRP A 59 4.66 -6.85 5.52
N CYS A 60 4.35 -5.71 4.90
CA CYS A 60 5.30 -4.94 4.07
C CYS A 60 5.97 -3.80 4.85
N LEU A 61 5.25 -3.14 5.75
CA LEU A 61 5.77 -2.03 6.54
C LEU A 61 5.99 -2.40 8.02
N GLY A 62 5.33 -3.45 8.49
CA GLY A 62 5.35 -3.79 9.90
C GLY A 62 4.72 -2.70 10.77
N ASN A 63 4.71 -2.92 12.09
CA ASN A 63 4.10 -1.99 13.06
C ASN A 63 2.66 -1.58 12.68
N SER A 64 1.89 -2.50 12.07
CA SER A 64 0.44 -2.31 11.98
C SER A 64 -0.10 -2.29 13.39
N THR A 65 -0.87 -1.26 13.71
CA THR A 65 -1.52 -1.13 15.02
C THR A 65 -2.94 -1.69 15.00
N ARG A 66 -3.31 -2.36 13.90
CA ARG A 66 -4.65 -2.85 13.62
C ARG A 66 -4.72 -4.37 13.54
#